data_AF-A0A7H0HG89-F1
#
_entry.id   AF-A0A7H0HG89-F1
#
_cell.length_a   1.000
_cell.length_b   1.000
_cell.length_c   1.000
_cell.angle_alpha   90.00
_cell.angle_beta   90.00
_cell.angle_gamma   90.00
#
_symmetry.space_group_name_H-M   'P 1'
#
loop_
_entity.id
_entity.type
_entity.pdbx_description
1 polymer ?
#
loop_
_entity_poly.entity_id
_entity_poly.type
_entity_poly.pdbx_seq_one_letter_code
_entity_poly.pdbx_strand_id
1 'polypeptide(L)'
;MSSRQPAGPGSSPLRPLPNLIFASRWLQLPLYLGLIAAQGVYVWHFLLELWHLVEAAFGHQEALQALVTSIGYKPEVQITSLNETVIMLVVLALIDVVMISNLLIMVIVGGYETFVSRLGLDAHPDQPEWLGHVNASVLKVKLGLSIIGISSIHLLKTFINAANYDTKVLMWQTIIHMAFLMSALAIAYTDKLLSSNSHGKH
;
A
#
# COMPACT_ATOMS: atom_id res chain seq x y z
N MET A 1 71.45 22.96 -9.73
CA MET A 1 70.35 22.63 -10.67
C MET A 1 69.15 22.20 -9.85
N SER A 2 67.99 22.83 -10.10
CA SER A 2 66.83 22.89 -9.21
C SER A 2 65.98 21.60 -9.21
N SER A 3 65.55 21.15 -8.03
CA SER A 3 64.61 20.05 -7.81
C SER A 3 63.19 20.45 -8.20
N ARG A 4 62.58 19.75 -9.17
CA ARG A 4 61.16 19.94 -9.53
C ARG A 4 60.27 19.05 -8.65
N GLN A 5 59.43 19.70 -7.86
CA GLN A 5 58.36 19.09 -7.07
C GLN A 5 57.12 18.91 -7.98
N PRO A 6 56.44 17.75 -8.01
CA PRO A 6 55.22 17.62 -8.79
C PRO A 6 54.05 18.33 -8.09
N ALA A 7 53.25 19.04 -8.89
CA ALA A 7 52.10 19.83 -8.47
C ALA A 7 50.98 18.98 -7.83
N GLY A 8 50.32 19.50 -6.81
CA GLY A 8 49.19 18.84 -6.13
C GLY A 8 47.94 18.71 -7.03
N PRO A 9 47.01 17.80 -6.70
CA PRO A 9 45.85 17.53 -7.53
C PRO A 9 44.88 18.71 -7.50
N GLY A 10 44.59 19.28 -8.69
CA GLY A 10 43.60 20.34 -8.85
C GLY A 10 42.19 19.84 -8.55
N SER A 11 41.47 20.56 -7.69
CA SER A 11 40.05 20.34 -7.39
C SER A 11 39.21 20.52 -8.66
N SER A 12 38.73 19.42 -9.22
CA SER A 12 37.79 19.46 -10.36
C SER A 12 36.42 19.92 -9.87
N PRO A 13 35.80 20.97 -10.47
CA PRO A 13 34.46 21.39 -10.10
C PRO A 13 33.45 20.28 -10.42
N LEU A 14 32.61 19.92 -9.44
CA LEU A 14 31.56 18.92 -9.59
C LEU A 14 30.60 19.33 -10.72
N ARG A 15 30.32 18.42 -11.65
CA ARG A 15 29.39 18.66 -12.76
C ARG A 15 27.98 18.98 -12.19
N PRO A 16 27.21 19.91 -12.77
CA PRO A 16 25.93 20.37 -12.23
C PRO A 16 24.80 19.30 -12.25
N LEU A 17 24.91 18.29 -13.12
CA LEU A 17 23.95 17.19 -13.25
C LEU A 17 23.82 16.33 -11.98
N PRO A 18 24.91 15.84 -11.36
CA PRO A 18 24.88 15.18 -10.07
C PRO A 18 24.11 15.95 -8.98
N ASN A 19 24.38 17.26 -8.82
CA ASN A 19 23.72 18.07 -7.77
C ASN A 19 22.20 18.18 -7.96
N LEU A 20 21.71 18.25 -9.20
CA LEU A 20 20.27 18.22 -9.49
C LEU A 20 19.64 16.86 -9.16
N ILE A 21 20.34 15.76 -9.44
CA ILE A 21 19.89 14.41 -9.08
C ILE A 21 19.82 14.25 -7.56
N PHE A 22 20.83 14.72 -6.82
CA PHE A 22 20.83 14.71 -5.35
C PHE A 22 19.73 15.61 -4.75
N ALA A 23 19.48 16.79 -5.33
CA ALA A 23 18.43 17.70 -4.87
C ALA A 23 17.01 17.12 -5.03
N SER A 24 16.78 16.25 -6.03
CA SER A 24 15.47 15.59 -6.23
C SER A 24 14.99 14.75 -5.04
N ARG A 25 15.90 14.36 -4.13
CA ARG A 25 15.58 13.63 -2.89
C ARG A 25 14.75 14.47 -1.91
N TRP A 26 14.96 15.78 -1.87
CA TRP A 26 14.19 16.69 -1.01
C TRP A 26 12.73 16.78 -1.44
N LEU A 27 12.41 16.48 -2.70
CA LEU A 27 11.02 16.40 -3.16
C LEU A 27 10.29 15.17 -2.61
N GLN A 28 11.01 14.10 -2.27
CA GLN A 28 10.42 12.87 -1.74
C GLN A 28 10.05 13.00 -0.26
N LEU A 29 10.80 13.80 0.51
CA LEU A 29 10.54 14.03 1.93
C LEU A 29 9.11 14.53 2.24
N PRO A 30 8.59 15.60 1.61
CA PRO A 30 7.22 16.05 1.85
C PRO A 30 6.18 15.02 1.39
N LEU A 31 6.47 14.22 0.35
CA LEU A 31 5.57 13.15 -0.09
C LEU A 31 5.45 12.05 0.96
N TYR A 32 6.57 11.58 1.53
CA TYR A 32 6.53 10.58 2.60
C TYR A 32 5.87 11.12 3.87
N LEU A 33 6.14 12.38 4.24
CA LEU A 33 5.44 13.02 5.35
C LEU A 33 3.92 13.07 5.11
N GLY A 34 3.50 13.40 3.88
CA GLY A 34 2.09 13.36 3.48
C GLY A 34 1.47 11.97 3.60
N LEU A 35 2.18 10.92 3.14
CA LEU A 35 1.72 9.53 3.27
C LEU A 35 1.61 9.08 4.74
N ILE A 36 2.57 9.46 5.60
CA ILE A 36 2.52 9.18 7.04
C ILE A 36 1.35 9.92 7.69
N ALA A 37 1.11 11.18 7.34
CA ALA A 37 -0.04 11.94 7.84
C ALA A 37 -1.37 11.30 7.40
N ALA A 38 -1.48 10.89 6.13
CA ALA A 38 -2.64 10.16 5.62
C ALA A 38 -2.88 8.85 6.40
N GLN A 39 -1.82 8.10 6.71
CA GLN A 39 -1.91 6.92 7.56
C GLN A 39 -2.45 7.26 8.95
N GLY A 40 -2.01 8.36 9.56
CA GLY A 40 -2.55 8.85 10.83
C GLY A 40 -4.05 9.15 10.77
N VAL A 41 -4.52 9.74 9.66
CA VAL A 41 -5.96 9.97 9.42
C VAL A 41 -6.72 8.64 9.32
N TYR A 42 -6.18 7.63 8.61
CA TYR A 42 -6.81 6.31 8.54
C TYR A 42 -6.92 5.62 9.90
N VAL A 43 -5.87 5.70 10.73
CA VAL A 43 -5.89 5.16 12.10
C VAL A 43 -6.94 5.88 12.94
N TRP A 44 -7.01 7.20 12.85
CA TRP A 44 -8.04 7.97 13.55
C TRP A 44 -9.45 7.60 13.11
N HIS A 45 -9.68 7.48 11.80
CA HIS A 45 -10.96 7.06 11.23
C HIS A 45 -11.36 5.67 11.72
N PHE A 46 -10.43 4.71 11.73
CA PHE A 46 -10.66 3.37 12.26
C PHE A 46 -11.11 3.39 13.73
N LEU A 47 -10.45 4.20 14.56
CA LEU A 47 -10.82 4.33 15.98
C LEU A 47 -12.21 4.94 16.16
N LEU A 48 -12.57 5.94 15.34
CA LEU A 48 -13.90 6.54 15.37
C LEU A 48 -15.00 5.55 14.94
N GLU A 49 -14.81 4.82 13.85
CA GLU A 49 -15.79 3.81 13.41
C GLU A 49 -15.93 2.67 14.43
N LEU A 50 -14.81 2.24 15.04
CA LEU A 50 -14.84 1.25 16.11
C LEU A 50 -15.60 1.78 17.33
N TRP A 51 -15.39 3.04 17.70
CA TRP A 51 -16.10 3.68 18.80
C TRP A 51 -17.62 3.73 18.53
N HIS A 52 -18.03 4.16 17.35
CA HIS A 52 -19.45 4.16 16.97
C HIS A 52 -20.06 2.75 16.98
N LEU A 53 -19.32 1.73 16.54
CA LEU A 53 -19.78 0.33 16.60
C LEU A 53 -20.07 -0.10 18.04
N VAL A 54 -19.18 0.26 18.97
CA VAL A 54 -19.35 -0.03 20.40
C VAL A 54 -20.54 0.73 20.96
N GLU A 55 -20.67 2.03 20.71
CA GLU A 55 -21.82 2.83 21.18
C GLU A 55 -23.16 2.34 20.62
N ALA A 56 -23.20 1.97 19.35
CA ALA A 56 -24.38 1.39 18.70
C ALA A 56 -24.75 0.03 19.33
N ALA A 57 -23.76 -0.77 19.74
CA ALA A 57 -23.99 -2.02 20.48
C ALA A 57 -24.57 -1.78 21.88
N PHE A 58 -24.26 -0.63 22.50
CA PHE A 58 -24.91 -0.19 23.74
C PHE A 58 -26.28 0.47 23.53
N GLY A 59 -26.76 0.59 22.29
CA GLY A 59 -28.10 1.10 21.97
C GLY A 59 -28.17 2.59 21.62
N HIS A 60 -27.05 3.26 21.36
CA HIS A 60 -27.06 4.66 20.93
C HIS A 60 -27.48 4.77 19.45
N GLN A 61 -28.65 5.37 19.21
CA GLN A 61 -29.23 5.47 17.86
C GLN A 61 -28.45 6.39 16.93
N GLU A 62 -27.82 7.46 17.44
CA GLU A 62 -27.00 8.37 16.63
C GLU A 62 -25.75 7.66 16.07
N ALA A 63 -25.07 6.87 16.91
CA ALA A 63 -23.92 6.07 16.50
C ALA A 63 -24.31 5.02 15.44
N LEU A 64 -25.46 4.35 15.62
CA LEU A 64 -26.01 3.42 14.63
C LEU A 64 -26.26 4.11 13.28
N GLN A 65 -26.84 5.31 13.29
CA GLN A 65 -27.15 6.04 12.07
C GLN A 65 -25.88 6.54 11.36
N ALA A 66 -24.86 6.95 12.13
CA ALA A 66 -23.54 7.30 11.61
C ALA A 66 -22.88 6.11 10.89
N LEU A 67 -22.93 4.91 11.49
CA LEU A 67 -22.40 3.68 10.88
C LEU A 67 -23.13 3.31 9.59
N VAL A 68 -24.47 3.30 9.62
CA VAL A 68 -25.30 2.97 8.44
C VAL A 68 -25.02 3.94 7.29
N THR A 69 -24.81 5.21 7.60
CA THR A 69 -24.46 6.23 6.61
C THR A 69 -23.05 6.04 6.07
N SER A 70 -22.05 5.75 6.93
CA SER A 70 -20.65 5.58 6.49
C SER A 70 -20.46 4.36 5.58
N ILE A 71 -21.20 3.27 5.82
CA ILE A 71 -21.14 2.07 4.99
C ILE A 71 -21.95 2.20 3.68
N GLY A 72 -22.74 3.26 3.51
CA GLY A 72 -23.61 3.46 2.35
C GLY A 72 -24.80 2.50 2.29
N TYR A 73 -25.22 1.96 3.44
CA TYR A 73 -26.37 1.07 3.53
C TYR A 73 -27.65 1.90 3.60
N LYS A 74 -28.58 1.67 2.66
CA LYS A 74 -29.89 2.35 2.65
C LYS A 74 -30.97 1.31 2.92
N PRO A 75 -31.40 1.15 4.17
CA PRO A 75 -32.43 0.18 4.51
C PRO A 75 -33.80 0.70 4.07
N GLU A 76 -34.68 -0.20 3.61
CA GLU A 76 -36.07 0.13 3.25
C GLU A 76 -36.93 0.48 4.48
N VAL A 77 -36.52 -0.01 5.65
CA VAL A 77 -37.16 0.21 6.96
C VAL A 77 -36.16 0.88 7.90
N GLN A 78 -36.64 1.77 8.77
CA GLN A 78 -35.79 2.38 9.79
C GLN A 78 -35.17 1.32 10.71
N ILE A 79 -33.84 1.32 10.80
CA ILE A 79 -33.09 0.42 11.66
C ILE A 79 -32.97 1.06 13.04
N THR A 80 -33.53 0.42 14.06
CA THR A 80 -33.54 0.92 15.45
C THR A 80 -32.48 0.29 16.35
N SER A 81 -31.84 -0.79 15.88
CA SER A 81 -30.78 -1.53 16.58
C SER A 81 -29.83 -2.18 15.59
N LEU A 82 -28.64 -2.58 16.05
CA LEU A 82 -27.71 -3.36 15.23
C LEU A 82 -28.34 -4.70 14.84
N ASN A 83 -28.43 -4.96 13.53
CA ASN A 83 -28.80 -6.26 12.99
C ASN A 83 -27.56 -6.92 12.34
N GLU A 84 -27.69 -8.21 12.01
CA GLU A 84 -26.59 -9.01 11.45
C GLU A 84 -25.97 -8.38 10.20
N THR A 85 -26.80 -7.89 9.26
CA THR A 85 -26.33 -7.24 8.03
C THR A 85 -25.51 -5.99 8.32
N VAL A 86 -25.98 -5.12 9.22
CA VAL A 86 -25.27 -3.89 9.59
C VAL A 86 -23.95 -4.22 10.28
N ILE A 87 -23.95 -5.16 11.23
CA ILE A 87 -22.72 -5.61 11.91
C ILE A 87 -21.71 -6.12 10.89
N MET A 88 -22.13 -7.01 10.00
CA MET A 88 -21.27 -7.59 8.97
C MET A 88 -20.70 -6.51 8.03
N LEU A 89 -21.52 -5.56 7.58
CA LEU A 89 -21.08 -4.49 6.69
C LEU A 89 -20.10 -3.51 7.36
N VAL A 90 -20.32 -3.17 8.64
CA VAL A 90 -19.40 -2.33 9.42
C VAL A 90 -18.07 -3.05 9.64
N VAL A 91 -18.10 -4.33 10.03
CA VAL A 91 -16.89 -5.13 10.20
C VAL A 91 -16.10 -5.22 8.90
N LEU A 92 -16.76 -5.44 7.75
CA LEU A 92 -16.09 -5.44 6.45
C LEU A 92 -15.49 -4.08 6.10
N ALA A 93 -16.14 -2.97 6.46
CA ALA A 93 -15.59 -1.63 6.27
C ALA A 93 -14.34 -1.39 7.14
N LEU A 94 -14.37 -1.81 8.41
CA LEU A 94 -13.21 -1.74 9.31
C LEU A 94 -12.03 -2.56 8.78
N ILE A 95 -12.29 -3.77 8.26
CA ILE A 95 -11.26 -4.61 7.64
C ILE A 95 -10.65 -3.91 6.40
N ASP A 96 -11.48 -3.28 5.57
CA ASP A 96 -11.02 -2.57 4.36
C ASP A 96 -10.04 -1.43 4.72
N VAL A 97 -10.36 -0.63 5.74
CA VAL A 97 -9.47 0.43 6.25
C VAL A 97 -8.11 -0.14 6.68
N VAL A 98 -8.09 -1.27 7.37
CA VAL A 98 -6.85 -1.96 7.79
C VAL A 98 -6.07 -2.47 6.59
N MET A 99 -6.73 -3.04 5.58
CA MET A 99 -6.08 -3.54 4.38
C MET A 99 -5.42 -2.43 3.56
N ILE A 100 -6.10 -1.29 3.39
CA ILE A 100 -5.53 -0.10 2.73
C ILE A 100 -4.33 0.43 3.53
N SER A 101 -4.44 0.49 4.86
CA SER A 101 -3.35 0.93 5.75
C SER A 101 -2.10 0.07 5.62
N ASN A 102 -2.26 -1.26 5.49
CA ASN A 102 -1.15 -2.19 5.30
C ASN A 102 -0.46 -2.01 3.94
N LEU A 103 -1.25 -1.80 2.87
CA LEU A 103 -0.71 -1.48 1.55
C LEU A 103 0.06 -0.16 1.57
N LEU A 104 -0.47 0.86 2.24
CA LEU A 104 0.14 2.18 2.34
C LEU A 104 1.52 2.09 3.01
N ILE A 105 1.65 1.34 4.12
CA ILE A 105 2.94 1.08 4.76
C ILE A 105 3.90 0.40 3.78
N MET A 106 3.44 -0.61 3.04
CA MET A 106 4.26 -1.32 2.07
C MET A 106 4.77 -0.38 0.95
N VAL A 107 3.96 0.58 0.51
CA VAL A 107 4.34 1.60 -0.46
C VAL A 107 5.33 2.60 0.12
N ILE A 108 5.13 3.07 1.36
CA ILE A 108 6.08 3.97 2.05
C ILE A 108 7.45 3.30 2.15
N VAL A 109 7.50 2.09 2.71
CA VAL A 109 8.75 1.39 2.97
C VAL A 109 9.44 1.01 1.66
N GLY A 110 8.72 0.42 0.70
CA GLY A 110 9.28 0.03 -0.59
C GLY A 110 9.75 1.22 -1.43
N GLY A 111 9.01 2.33 -1.40
CA GLY A 111 9.43 3.58 -2.02
C GLY A 111 10.70 4.14 -1.38
N TYR A 112 10.74 4.18 -0.05
CA TYR A 112 11.91 4.69 0.69
C TYR A 112 13.15 3.84 0.41
N GLU A 113 13.01 2.51 0.43
CA GLU A 113 14.09 1.59 0.10
C GLU A 113 14.65 1.87 -1.31
N THR A 114 13.75 1.96 -2.29
CA THR A 114 14.09 2.08 -3.72
C THR A 114 14.71 3.43 -4.08
N PHE A 115 14.14 4.53 -3.59
CA PHE A 115 14.49 5.88 -4.06
C PHE A 115 15.32 6.72 -3.09
N VAL A 116 15.26 6.42 -1.79
CA VAL A 116 16.01 7.17 -0.76
C VAL A 116 17.20 6.34 -0.24
N SER A 117 17.03 5.05 0.05
CA SER A 117 18.05 4.24 0.71
C SER A 117 19.14 3.72 -0.25
N ARG A 118 18.77 3.23 -1.45
CA ARG A 118 19.70 2.60 -2.41
C ARG A 118 20.68 3.57 -3.08
N LEU A 119 20.40 4.87 -3.08
CA LEU A 119 21.26 5.91 -3.69
C LEU A 119 22.28 6.50 -2.69
N GLY A 120 22.67 5.74 -1.67
CA GLY A 120 23.36 6.24 -0.48
C GLY A 120 24.69 5.61 -0.10
N LEU A 121 25.21 4.56 -0.77
CA LEU A 121 26.46 3.90 -0.34
C LEU A 121 27.24 3.23 -1.51
N ASP A 122 27.86 4.05 -2.37
CA ASP A 122 29.10 3.66 -3.05
C ASP A 122 30.27 4.30 -2.29
N ALA A 123 30.66 3.69 -1.16
CA ALA A 123 32.02 3.71 -0.59
C ALA A 123 32.02 3.24 0.87
N HIS A 124 31.86 1.95 1.16
CA HIS A 124 32.55 1.31 2.29
C HIS A 124 32.66 -0.21 2.05
N PRO A 125 33.82 -0.83 2.30
CA PRO A 125 34.11 -2.24 2.01
C PRO A 125 33.34 -3.25 2.89
N ASP A 126 32.63 -2.78 3.92
CA ASP A 126 31.90 -3.62 4.88
C ASP A 126 30.38 -3.37 4.85
N GLN A 127 29.74 -3.62 3.71
CA GLN A 127 28.28 -3.68 3.63
C GLN A 127 27.82 -5.10 4.00
N PRO A 128 27.01 -5.29 5.05
CA PRO A 128 26.56 -6.63 5.43
C PRO A 128 25.47 -7.15 4.48
N GLU A 129 25.56 -8.44 4.14
CA GLU A 129 24.87 -9.12 3.02
C GLU A 129 23.33 -9.06 3.04
N TRP A 130 22.73 -8.66 4.17
CA TRP A 130 21.28 -8.60 4.38
C TRP A 130 20.56 -7.42 3.70
N LEU A 131 21.27 -6.39 3.22
CA LEU A 131 20.70 -5.28 2.43
C LEU A 131 20.63 -5.56 0.91
N GLY A 132 21.29 -6.61 0.42
CA GLY A 132 21.30 -6.99 -1.00
C GLY A 132 20.11 -7.87 -1.44
N HIS A 133 19.51 -8.60 -0.50
CA HIS A 133 18.39 -9.50 -0.75
C HIS A 133 17.14 -8.97 -0.02
N VAL A 134 16.58 -7.87 -0.49
CA VAL A 134 15.11 -7.78 -0.49
C VAL A 134 14.72 -8.23 -1.88
N ASN A 135 14.43 -9.54 -2.00
CA ASN A 135 14.10 -10.16 -3.29
C ASN A 135 12.92 -9.39 -3.90
N ALA A 136 13.19 -8.67 -4.99
CA ALA A 136 12.18 -7.86 -5.67
C ALA A 136 10.96 -8.71 -6.07
N SER A 137 11.12 -10.01 -6.31
CA SER A 137 10.00 -10.94 -6.54
C SER A 137 9.11 -11.10 -5.30
N VAL A 138 9.68 -11.18 -4.09
CA VAL A 138 8.89 -11.29 -2.84
C VAL A 138 8.10 -10.00 -2.57
N LEU A 139 8.69 -8.83 -2.81
CA LEU A 139 7.98 -7.55 -2.68
C LEU A 139 6.85 -7.42 -3.72
N LYS A 140 7.09 -7.82 -4.97
CA LYS A 140 6.07 -7.79 -6.03
C LYS A 140 4.89 -8.73 -5.72
N VAL A 141 5.18 -9.94 -5.25
CA VAL A 141 4.15 -10.93 -4.87
C VAL A 141 3.33 -10.43 -3.69
N LYS A 142 3.96 -9.89 -2.65
CA LYS A 142 3.25 -9.35 -1.47
C LYS A 142 2.36 -8.16 -1.83
N LEU A 143 2.81 -7.27 -2.72
CA LEU A 143 1.99 -6.15 -3.22
C LEU A 143 0.79 -6.68 -4.01
N GLY A 144 1.01 -7.60 -4.94
CA GLY A 144 -0.04 -8.19 -5.75
C GLY A 144 -1.12 -8.89 -4.92
N LEU A 145 -0.70 -9.69 -3.92
CA LEU A 145 -1.62 -10.36 -3.00
C LEU A 145 -2.43 -9.36 -2.17
N SER A 146 -1.80 -8.28 -1.70
CA SER A 146 -2.48 -7.23 -0.94
C SER A 146 -3.56 -6.52 -1.78
N ILE A 147 -3.25 -6.19 -3.04
CA ILE A 147 -4.20 -5.55 -3.96
C ILE A 147 -5.38 -6.47 -4.27
N ILE A 148 -5.12 -7.76 -4.54
CA ILE A 148 -6.19 -8.76 -4.75
C ILE A 148 -7.06 -8.87 -3.51
N GLY A 149 -6.47 -8.99 -2.32
CA GLY A 149 -7.19 -9.11 -1.05
C GLY A 149 -8.10 -7.91 -0.78
N ILE A 150 -7.59 -6.69 -0.96
CA ILE A 150 -8.39 -5.45 -0.85
C ILE A 150 -9.57 -5.50 -1.82
N SER A 151 -9.31 -5.82 -3.10
CA SER A 151 -10.34 -5.91 -4.12
C SER A 151 -11.40 -6.98 -3.82
N SER A 152 -11.02 -8.14 -3.25
CA SER A 152 -11.95 -9.20 -2.84
C SER A 152 -12.86 -8.76 -1.70
N ILE A 153 -12.32 -8.08 -0.67
CA ILE A 153 -13.11 -7.60 0.48
C ILE A 153 -14.12 -6.55 0.02
N HIS A 154 -13.71 -5.66 -0.87
CA HIS A 154 -14.58 -4.64 -1.42
C HIS A 154 -15.73 -5.24 -2.24
N LEU A 155 -15.45 -6.28 -3.04
CA LEU A 155 -16.47 -7.02 -3.78
C LEU A 155 -17.43 -7.79 -2.83
N LEU A 156 -16.92 -8.37 -1.75
CA LEU A 156 -17.75 -9.04 -0.75
C LEU A 156 -18.71 -8.06 -0.06
N LYS A 157 -18.22 -6.86 0.30
CA LYS A 157 -19.03 -5.77 0.87
C LYS A 157 -20.16 -5.36 -0.08
N THR A 158 -19.85 -5.16 -1.38
CA THR A 158 -20.87 -4.78 -2.36
C THR A 158 -21.83 -5.91 -2.70
N PHE A 159 -21.37 -7.17 -2.67
CA PHE A 159 -22.21 -8.35 -2.84
C PHE A 159 -23.25 -8.48 -1.71
N ILE A 160 -22.84 -8.31 -0.45
CA ILE A 160 -23.74 -8.36 0.70
C ILE A 160 -24.81 -7.26 0.63
N ASN A 161 -24.46 -6.09 0.10
CA ASN A 161 -25.35 -4.95 -0.03
C ASN A 161 -25.81 -4.72 -1.49
N ALA A 162 -25.91 -5.79 -2.30
CA ALA A 162 -26.08 -5.67 -3.75
C ALA A 162 -27.33 -4.89 -4.17
N ALA A 163 -28.42 -4.95 -3.39
CA ALA A 163 -29.65 -4.22 -3.67
C ALA A 163 -29.48 -2.69 -3.66
N ASN A 164 -28.45 -2.17 -2.98
CA ASN A 164 -28.13 -0.74 -2.91
C ASN A 164 -27.09 -0.28 -3.93
N TYR A 165 -26.62 -1.18 -4.81
CA TYR A 165 -25.65 -0.87 -5.85
C TYR A 165 -26.26 -1.07 -7.25
N ASP A 166 -25.84 -0.23 -8.19
CA ASP A 166 -26.17 -0.41 -9.61
C ASP A 166 -25.50 -1.69 -10.14
N THR A 167 -26.23 -2.49 -10.90
CA THR A 167 -25.73 -3.68 -11.61
C THR A 167 -24.46 -3.40 -12.40
N LYS A 168 -24.35 -2.23 -13.03
CA LYS A 168 -23.15 -1.80 -13.77
C LYS A 168 -21.93 -1.68 -12.85
N VAL A 169 -22.11 -1.18 -11.63
CA VAL A 169 -21.03 -1.07 -10.64
C VAL A 169 -20.56 -2.46 -10.22
N LEU A 170 -21.49 -3.36 -9.88
CA LEU A 170 -21.18 -4.74 -9.50
C LEU A 170 -20.45 -5.49 -10.63
N MET A 171 -20.89 -5.31 -11.87
CA MET A 171 -20.27 -5.91 -13.05
C MET A 171 -18.83 -5.42 -13.24
N TRP A 172 -18.59 -4.11 -13.19
CA TRP A 172 -17.24 -3.56 -13.34
C TRP A 172 -16.31 -3.93 -12.20
N GLN A 173 -16.80 -3.96 -10.96
CA GLN A 173 -16.02 -4.44 -9.82
C GLN A 173 -15.59 -5.89 -10.02
N THR A 174 -16.50 -6.75 -10.48
CA THR A 174 -16.21 -8.16 -10.77
C THR A 174 -15.18 -8.30 -11.90
N ILE A 175 -15.34 -7.54 -12.99
CA ILE A 175 -14.40 -7.56 -14.12
C ILE A 175 -13.00 -7.10 -13.70
N ILE A 176 -12.90 -6.02 -12.93
CA ILE A 176 -11.63 -5.50 -12.42
C ILE A 176 -10.96 -6.53 -11.49
N HIS A 177 -11.75 -7.17 -10.61
CA HIS A 177 -11.21 -8.20 -9.72
C HIS A 177 -10.64 -9.40 -10.49
N MET A 178 -11.36 -9.86 -11.52
CA MET A 178 -10.86 -10.91 -12.42
C MET A 178 -9.58 -10.49 -13.15
N ALA A 179 -9.47 -9.22 -13.57
CA ALA A 179 -8.24 -8.71 -14.17
C ALA A 179 -7.05 -8.71 -13.19
N PHE A 180 -7.27 -8.38 -11.90
CA PHE A 180 -6.22 -8.48 -10.88
C PHE A 180 -5.79 -9.92 -10.62
N LEU A 181 -6.73 -10.87 -10.53
CA LEU A 181 -6.42 -12.29 -10.39
C LEU A 181 -5.59 -12.81 -11.57
N MET A 182 -6.01 -12.49 -12.80
CA MET A 182 -5.27 -12.82 -14.02
C MET A 182 -3.86 -12.21 -14.01
N SER A 183 -3.71 -10.97 -13.57
CA SER A 183 -2.41 -10.30 -13.48
C SER A 183 -1.47 -10.98 -12.49
N ALA A 184 -1.98 -11.41 -11.33
CA ALA A 184 -1.15 -12.12 -10.34
C ALA A 184 -0.75 -13.52 -10.82
N LEU A 185 -1.65 -14.23 -11.51
CA LEU A 185 -1.31 -15.51 -12.15
C LEU A 185 -0.20 -15.34 -13.20
N ALA A 186 -0.25 -14.27 -14.00
CA ALA A 186 0.79 -13.95 -14.98
C ALA A 186 2.15 -13.65 -14.29
N ILE A 187 2.14 -12.91 -13.18
CA ILE A 187 3.36 -12.62 -12.39
C ILE A 187 3.95 -13.92 -11.82
N ALA A 188 3.13 -14.75 -11.17
CA ALA A 188 3.56 -16.02 -10.59
C ALA A 188 4.11 -16.99 -11.66
N TYR A 189 3.47 -17.04 -12.83
CA TYR A 189 3.92 -17.83 -13.96
C TYR A 189 5.29 -17.35 -14.49
N THR A 190 5.47 -16.03 -14.62
CA THR A 190 6.74 -15.44 -15.08
C THR A 190 7.88 -15.73 -14.09
N ASP A 191 7.62 -15.61 -12.79
CA ASP A 191 8.60 -15.90 -11.73
C ASP A 191 9.00 -17.38 -11.71
N LYS A 192 8.05 -18.30 -11.95
CA LYS A 192 8.33 -19.74 -12.12
C LYS A 192 9.23 -20.03 -13.33
N LEU A 193 8.99 -19.37 -14.46
CA LEU A 193 9.83 -19.55 -15.67
C LEU A 193 11.26 -19.04 -15.45
N LEU A 194 11.42 -17.89 -14.80
CA LEU A 194 12.72 -17.29 -14.48
C LEU A 194 13.53 -18.17 -13.51
N SER A 195 12.87 -18.70 -12.48
CA SER A 195 13.50 -19.58 -11.49
C SER A 195 13.83 -20.98 -12.05
N SER A 196 13.00 -21.52 -12.95
CA SER A 196 13.24 -22.81 -13.63
C SER A 196 14.48 -22.81 -14.54
N ASN A 197 14.84 -21.68 -15.16
CA ASN A 197 16.03 -21.59 -16.01
C ASN A 197 17.35 -21.53 -15.23
N SER A 198 17.31 -21.34 -13.90
CA SER A 198 18.50 -21.30 -13.04
C SER A 198 19.04 -22.68 -12.65
N HIS A 199 18.31 -23.77 -12.89
CA HIS A 199 18.75 -25.15 -12.58
C HIS A 199 19.25 -25.94 -13.81
N GLY A 200 19.35 -25.31 -14.98
CA GLY A 200 19.83 -25.96 -16.22
C GLY A 200 21.31 -25.77 -16.55
N LYS A 201 22.10 -25.16 -15.65
CA LYS A 201 23.55 -24.98 -15.81
C LYS A 201 24.29 -25.40 -14.54
N HIS A 202 24.32 -26.70 -14.28
CA HIS A 202 25.37 -27.35 -13.50
C HIS A 202 25.52 -28.78 -14.01
#